data_AF-A0A3A9W0I7-F1
#
_entry.id   AF-A0A3A9W0I7-F1
#
_cell.length_a   1.000
_cell.length_b   1.000
_cell.length_c   1.000
_cell.angle_alpha   90.00
_cell.angle_beta   90.00
_cell.angle_gamma   90.00
#
_symmetry.space_group_name_H-M   'P 1'
#
loop_
_entity.id
_entity.type
_entity.pdbx_description
1 polymer ?
#
loop_
_entity_poly.entity_id
_entity_poly.type
_entity_poly.pdbx_seq_one_letter_code
_entity_poly.pdbx_strand_id
1 'polypeptide(L)'
;MRGCYLFTNIIKIESEVRAFILSNKILDMAIYEGNSDLSSAREFLTCFLQNHTIDLPKSYVIDLGFNKTNGWYIIEFNSSWGAGLNFCDPNKVIAGIREATIN
;
A
#
# COMPACT_ATOMS: atom_id res chain seq x y z
N MET A 1 -18.23 -21.56 -16.66
CA MET A 1 -17.01 -20.73 -16.58
C MET A 1 -16.04 -21.41 -15.63
N ARG A 2 -14.78 -21.67 -16.03
CA ARG A 2 -13.72 -21.97 -15.06
C ARG A 2 -13.24 -20.63 -14.51
N GLY A 3 -13.26 -20.44 -13.19
CA GLY A 3 -12.69 -19.25 -12.57
C GLY A 3 -11.18 -19.19 -12.77
N CYS A 4 -10.63 -17.97 -12.85
CA CYS A 4 -9.19 -17.74 -12.72
C CYS A 4 -8.88 -17.55 -11.24
N TYR A 5 -7.97 -18.37 -10.69
CA TYR A 5 -7.59 -18.32 -9.29
C TYR A 5 -6.11 -17.98 -9.17
N LEU A 6 -5.77 -17.18 -8.15
CA LEU A 6 -4.40 -16.95 -7.73
C LEU A 6 -4.16 -17.70 -6.43
N PHE A 7 -3.13 -18.56 -6.40
CA PHE A 7 -2.74 -19.32 -5.23
C PHE A 7 -1.44 -18.75 -4.68
N THR A 8 -1.38 -18.53 -3.37
CA THR A 8 -0.19 -18.05 -2.68
C THR A 8 0.20 -19.02 -1.57
N ASN A 9 1.46 -18.94 -1.13
CA ASN A 9 1.87 -19.59 0.11
C ASN A 9 1.25 -18.87 1.31
N ILE A 10 0.88 -19.61 2.35
CA ILE A 10 0.50 -19.02 3.63
C ILE A 10 1.77 -18.45 4.28
N ILE A 11 1.82 -17.12 4.39
CA ILE A 11 2.87 -16.40 5.11
C ILE A 11 2.28 -15.75 6.36
N LYS A 12 3.04 -15.78 7.45
CA LYS A 12 2.66 -15.04 8.66
C LYS A 12 3.00 -13.57 8.44
N ILE A 13 2.02 -12.70 8.61
CA ILE A 13 2.20 -11.25 8.61
C ILE A 13 2.29 -10.81 10.08
N GLU A 14 3.35 -10.12 10.46
CA GLU A 14 3.59 -9.63 11.81
C GLU A 14 3.22 -8.15 11.97
N SER A 15 3.21 -7.40 10.87
CA SER A 15 2.70 -6.03 10.83
C SER A 15 2.26 -5.67 9.42
N GLU A 16 1.24 -4.82 9.33
CA GLU A 16 0.70 -4.30 8.08
C GLU A 16 0.69 -2.78 8.07
N VAL A 17 1.06 -2.20 6.93
CA VAL A 17 1.10 -0.77 6.69
C VAL A 17 0.26 -0.43 5.47
N ARG A 18 -0.63 0.54 5.60
CA ARG A 18 -1.35 1.14 4.48
C ARG A 18 -0.62 2.39 4.02
N ALA A 19 -0.45 2.56 2.72
CA ALA A 19 0.13 3.76 2.13
C ALA A 19 -0.74 4.30 0.99
N PHE A 20 -1.09 5.59 1.06
CA PHE A 20 -1.77 6.29 -0.04
C PHE A 20 -0.75 6.91 -0.98
N ILE A 21 -0.87 6.62 -2.27
CA ILE A 21 0.03 7.11 -3.31
C ILE A 21 -0.72 8.06 -4.24
N LEU A 22 -0.08 9.17 -4.60
CA LEU A 22 -0.53 10.07 -5.66
C LEU A 22 0.65 10.48 -6.53
N SER A 23 0.56 10.22 -7.84
CA SER A 23 1.59 10.53 -8.84
C SER A 23 2.98 10.04 -8.40
N ASN A 24 3.04 8.76 -7.98
CA ASN A 24 4.24 8.09 -7.48
C ASN A 24 4.86 8.70 -6.20
N LYS A 25 4.08 9.45 -5.42
CA LYS A 25 4.49 10.01 -4.12
C LYS A 25 3.62 9.45 -2.99
N ILE A 26 4.26 9.10 -1.88
CA ILE A 26 3.57 8.69 -0.65
C ILE A 26 2.93 9.93 -0.02
N LEU A 27 1.60 10.00 0.01
CA LEU A 27 0.84 11.05 0.69
C LEU A 27 0.87 10.87 2.20
N ASP A 28 0.52 9.67 2.65
CA ASP A 28 0.66 9.24 4.03
C ASP A 28 0.76 7.73 4.10
N MET A 29 1.27 7.22 5.22
CA MET A 29 1.29 5.80 5.52
C MET A 29 1.20 5.56 7.02
N ALA A 30 0.52 4.50 7.41
CA ALA A 30 0.31 4.16 8.81
C ALA A 30 0.32 2.64 9.01
N ILE A 31 0.89 2.20 10.14
CA ILE A 31 0.73 0.83 10.63
C ILE A 31 -0.70 0.69 11.13
N TYR A 32 -1.44 -0.29 10.62
CA TYR A 32 -2.80 -0.57 11.09
C TYR A 32 -2.94 -1.92 11.77
N GLU A 33 -1.96 -2.82 11.60
CA GLU A 33 -1.89 -4.07 12.34
C GLU A 33 -0.44 -4.37 12.74
N GLY A 34 -0.28 -4.91 13.95
CA GLY A 34 1.02 -5.27 14.51
C GLY A 34 1.84 -4.07 14.99
N ASN A 35 3.14 -4.31 15.17
CA ASN A 35 4.09 -3.32 15.64
C ASN A 35 5.41 -3.47 14.88
N SER A 36 5.75 -2.49 14.07
CA SER A 36 6.94 -2.47 13.21
C SER A 36 7.50 -1.05 13.10
N ASP A 37 8.63 -0.90 12.41
CA ASP A 37 9.21 0.42 12.15
C ASP A 37 8.67 1.01 10.85
N LEU A 38 7.83 2.04 10.98
CA LEU A 38 7.26 2.78 9.85
C LEU A 38 8.34 3.46 8.99
N SER A 39 9.51 3.80 9.55
CA SER A 39 10.62 4.38 8.79
C SER A 39 11.17 3.36 7.79
N SER A 40 11.48 2.15 8.24
CA SER A 40 11.93 1.06 7.36
C SER A 40 10.89 0.70 6.28
N ALA A 41 9.59 0.75 6.62
CA ALA A 41 8.52 0.55 5.64
C ALA A 41 8.55 1.63 4.55
N ARG A 42 8.77 2.89 4.94
CA ARG A 42 8.85 4.03 4.03
C ARG A 42 10.06 3.91 3.11
N GLU A 43 11.21 3.49 3.63
CA GLU A 43 12.42 3.25 2.82
C GLU A 43 12.18 2.16 1.78
N PHE A 44 11.62 1.02 2.20
CA PHE A 44 11.25 -0.07 1.30
C PHE A 44 10.32 0.42 0.18
N LEU A 45 9.24 1.10 0.56
CA LEU A 45 8.25 1.56 -0.41
C LEU A 45 8.81 2.63 -1.34
N THR A 46 9.64 3.54 -0.84
CA THR A 46 10.31 4.55 -1.67
C THR A 46 11.22 3.88 -2.70
N CYS A 47 12.00 2.89 -2.28
CA CYS A 47 12.84 2.09 -3.17
C CYS A 47 12.00 1.37 -4.24
N PHE A 48 10.88 0.76 -3.86
CA PHE A 48 9.97 0.10 -4.80
C PHE A 48 9.43 1.08 -5.86
N LEU A 49 8.89 2.23 -5.44
CA LEU A 49 8.32 3.24 -6.33
C LEU A 49 9.36 3.88 -7.28
N GLN A 50 10.64 3.89 -6.90
CA GLN A 50 11.73 4.42 -7.73
C GLN A 50 12.26 3.41 -8.74
N ASN A 51 12.29 2.12 -8.39
CA ASN A 51 12.92 1.08 -9.20
C ASN A 51 11.94 0.32 -10.10
N HIS A 52 10.64 0.48 -9.90
CA HIS A 52 9.63 -0.17 -10.71
C HIS A 52 8.72 0.86 -11.38
N THR A 53 8.58 0.73 -12.69
CA THR A 53 7.55 1.44 -13.45
C THR A 53 6.40 0.47 -13.69
N ILE A 54 5.29 0.69 -13.00
CA ILE A 54 4.05 -0.07 -13.17
C ILE A 54 3.03 0.91 -13.73
N ASP A 55 2.33 0.52 -14.80
CA ASP A 55 1.23 1.28 -15.38
C ASP A 55 0.01 1.22 -14.43
N LEU A 56 0.01 2.12 -13.44
CA LEU A 56 -1.04 2.25 -12.43
C LEU A 56 -1.76 3.59 -12.60
N PRO A 57 -3.01 3.70 -12.14
CA PRO A 57 -3.69 4.98 -12.01
C PRO A 57 -2.85 5.98 -11.22
N LYS A 58 -3.11 7.28 -11.39
CA LYS A 58 -2.39 8.32 -10.64
C LYS A 58 -2.53 8.19 -9.14
N SER A 59 -3.65 7.66 -8.65
CA SER A 59 -3.93 7.47 -7.23
C SER A 59 -4.30 6.03 -6.95
N TYR A 60 -3.64 5.46 -5.96
CA TYR A 60 -3.88 4.10 -5.49
C TYR A 60 -3.37 3.96 -4.05
N VAL A 61 -3.76 2.87 -3.42
CA VAL A 61 -3.31 2.47 -2.09
C VAL A 61 -2.47 1.21 -2.21
N ILE A 62 -1.41 1.12 -1.43
CA ILE A 62 -0.59 -0.09 -1.30
C ILE A 62 -0.69 -0.56 0.14
N ASP A 63 -0.97 -1.85 0.33
CA ASP A 63 -0.81 -2.50 1.62
C ASP A 63 0.49 -3.29 1.63
N LEU A 64 1.30 -3.03 2.66
CA LEU A 64 2.58 -3.67 2.90
C LEU A 64 2.44 -4.66 4.05
N GLY A 65 3.05 -5.82 3.90
CA GLY A 65 3.22 -6.78 4.98
C GLY A 65 4.68 -6.81 5.43
N PHE A 66 4.87 -7.11 6.70
CA PHE A 66 6.18 -7.35 7.29
C PHE A 66 6.21 -8.67 8.04
N ASN A 67 7.32 -9.40 7.91
CA ASN A 67 7.72 -10.40 8.89
C ASN A 67 9.24 -10.48 9.00
N LYS A 68 9.76 -10.99 10.12
CA LYS A 68 11.22 -11.12 10.33
C LYS A 68 11.94 -11.99 9.30
N THR A 69 11.24 -12.89 8.61
CA THR A 69 11.86 -13.84 7.66
C THR A 69 12.06 -13.22 6.28
N ASN A 70 11.13 -12.37 5.84
CA ASN A 70 11.06 -11.82 4.49
C ASN A 70 11.32 -10.31 4.43
N GLY A 71 11.30 -9.63 5.58
CA GLY A 71 11.29 -8.17 5.61
C GLY A 71 9.96 -7.61 5.13
N TRP A 72 10.00 -6.46 4.47
CA TRP A 72 8.84 -5.81 3.88
C TRP A 72 8.50 -6.39 2.50
N TYR A 73 7.22 -6.55 2.23
CA TYR A 73 6.68 -7.00 0.94
C TYR A 73 5.35 -6.32 0.65
N ILE A 74 4.96 -6.27 -0.62
CA ILE A 74 3.65 -5.76 -1.04
C ILE A 74 2.63 -6.90 -0.92
N ILE A 75 1.50 -6.62 -0.28
CA ILE A 75 0.36 -7.54 -0.18
C ILE A 75 -0.56 -7.31 -1.39
N GLU A 76 -1.04 -6.08 -1.57
CA GLU A 76 -1.98 -5.74 -2.63
C GLU A 76 -1.97 -4.25 -2.99
N PHE A 77 -2.58 -3.96 -4.14
CA PHE A 77 -2.89 -2.61 -4.59
C PHE A 77 -4.40 -2.41 -4.56
N ASN A 78 -4.83 -1.32 -3.92
CA ASN A 78 -6.21 -0.95 -3.73
C ASN A 78 -6.54 0.33 -4.49
N SER A 79 -7.79 0.47 -4.94
CA SER A 79 -8.28 1.75 -5.46
C SER A 79 -8.51 2.75 -4.32
N SER A 80 -7.98 3.97 -4.42
CA SER A 80 -8.07 4.95 -3.32
C SER A 80 -9.51 5.39 -2.98
N TRP A 81 -10.45 5.31 -3.93
CA TRP A 81 -11.85 5.71 -3.70
C TRP A 81 -12.61 4.73 -2.78
N GLY A 82 -12.16 3.48 -2.68
CA GLY A 82 -12.78 2.43 -1.87
C GLY A 82 -11.95 1.98 -0.66
N ALA A 83 -10.73 2.51 -0.51
CA ALA A 83 -9.83 2.10 0.57
C ALA A 83 -10.19 2.79 1.90
N GLY A 84 -10.23 2.02 2.98
CA GLY A 84 -10.30 2.56 4.34
C GLY A 84 -9.02 3.33 4.70
N LEU A 85 -9.14 4.35 5.56
CA LEU A 85 -7.99 5.18 5.95
C LEU A 85 -6.93 4.42 6.75
N ASN A 86 -7.33 3.43 7.56
CA ASN A 86 -6.45 2.59 8.38
C ASN A 86 -5.35 3.40 9.09
N PHE A 87 -5.76 4.37 9.90
CA PHE A 87 -4.90 5.29 10.65
C PHE A 87 -4.08 6.32 9.82
N CYS A 88 -4.21 6.36 8.49
CA CYS A 88 -3.68 7.47 7.70
C CYS A 88 -4.44 8.77 8.01
N ASP A 89 -3.73 9.89 7.97
CA ASP A 89 -4.29 11.24 8.17
C ASP A 89 -5.18 11.63 6.97
N PRO A 90 -6.50 11.84 7.18
CA PRO A 90 -7.41 12.21 6.10
C PRO A 90 -6.99 13.48 5.38
N ASN A 91 -6.39 14.45 6.08
CA ASN A 91 -5.99 15.72 5.48
C ASN A 91 -4.85 15.56 4.48
N LYS A 92 -3.98 14.57 4.68
CA LYS A 92 -2.87 14.28 3.77
C LYS A 92 -3.34 13.48 2.55
N VAL A 93 -4.32 12.59 2.74
CA VAL A 93 -4.71 11.62 1.70
C VAL A 93 -5.92 12.06 0.86
N ILE A 94 -6.68 13.08 1.28
CA ILE A 94 -7.90 13.52 0.58
C ILE A 94 -7.67 13.88 -0.89
N ALA A 95 -6.49 14.43 -1.22
CA ALA A 95 -6.13 14.72 -2.61
C ALA A 95 -6.04 13.45 -3.47
N GLY A 96 -5.49 12.37 -2.91
CA GLY A 96 -5.42 11.07 -3.57
C GLY A 96 -6.80 10.44 -3.74
N ILE A 97 -7.65 10.48 -2.71
CA ILE A 97 -9.03 9.96 -2.79
C ILE A 97 -9.81 10.71 -3.87
N ARG A 98 -9.74 12.05 -3.89
CA ARG A 98 -10.38 12.87 -4.92
C ARG A 98 -9.89 12.52 -6.32
N GLU A 99 -8.57 12.39 -6.53
CA GLU A 99 -8.02 12.05 -7.85
C GLU A 99 -8.59 10.71 -8.36
N ALA A 100 -8.79 9.74 -7.48
CA ALA A 100 -9.35 8.43 -7.84
C ALA A 100 -10.84 8.46 -8.23
N THR A 101 -11.52 9.60 -8.09
CA THR A 101 -12.91 9.79 -8.53
C THR A 101 -13.05 10.54 -9.85
N ILE A 102 -11.94 10.97 -10.44
CA ILE A 102 -11.92 11.69 -11.72
C ILE A 102 -11.70 10.65 -12.83
N ASN A 103 -12.66 10.54 -13.75
CA ASN A 103 -12.59 9.69 -14.94
C ASN A 103 -11.80 10.36 -16.07
#